data_AF-A0A8H7ZPB0-F1
#
_entry.id   AF-A0A8H7ZPB0-F1
#
_cell.length_a   1.000
_cell.length_b   1.000
_cell.length_c   1.000
_cell.angle_alpha   90.00
_cell.angle_beta   90.00
_cell.angle_gamma   90.00
#
_symmetry.space_group_name_H-M   'P 1'
#
loop_
_entity.id
_entity.type
_entity.pdbx_description
1 polymer ?
#
loop_
_entity_poly.entity_id
_entity_poly.type
_entity_poly.pdbx_seq_one_letter_code
_entity_poly.pdbx_strand_id
1 'polypeptide(L)'
;DFADIELFVQAQRVEDALRRRSCTEALQWCSEHKSALRKNKSALEFQLRLQEYVELVRARKLVDAIAYAKKYLVSWADAHMKEIQTAMGLLAFSPDTSCKPYMVRRHGRGQFRADNYALNSLPNQPLLTLTLQAGLSALKTQQCYQPANQNFNCPVCATDTLGVLALHLPLSHHVNSNIVCRISGQIMNEDNPPMALPNGMVYSHKVGVTFFLCVCGPERSSGSWVGGGAEGEVGWGKGRGGGESRREKER
;
A
#
# COMPACT_ATOMS: atom_id res chain seq x y z
N ASP A 1 -9.46 -19.99 18.26
CA ASP A 1 -9.96 -19.03 17.27
C ASP A 1 -8.97 -17.91 17.04
N PHE A 2 -8.41 -17.79 15.84
CA PHE A 2 -7.36 -16.80 15.50
C PHE A 2 -7.90 -15.55 14.78
N ALA A 3 -9.21 -15.49 14.55
CA ALA A 3 -9.89 -14.32 14.01
C ALA A 3 -11.25 -14.17 14.69
N ASP A 4 -11.56 -12.97 15.18
CA ASP A 4 -12.89 -12.61 15.68
C ASP A 4 -13.86 -12.47 14.50
N ILE A 5 -14.22 -13.61 13.89
CA ILE A 5 -15.09 -13.67 12.71
C ILE A 5 -16.42 -12.96 12.99
N GLU A 6 -16.95 -13.09 14.20
CA GLU A 6 -18.20 -12.44 14.62
C GLU A 6 -18.14 -10.92 14.51
N LEU A 7 -17.00 -10.31 14.85
CA LEU A 7 -16.79 -8.86 14.71
C LEU A 7 -16.89 -8.43 13.25
N PHE A 8 -16.24 -9.17 12.35
CA PHE A 8 -16.28 -8.88 10.92
C PHE A 8 -17.67 -9.12 10.32
N VAL A 9 -18.38 -10.15 10.78
CA VAL A 9 -19.77 -10.42 10.36
C VAL A 9 -20.70 -9.27 10.80
N GLN A 10 -20.58 -8.78 12.03
CA GLN A 10 -21.36 -7.64 12.50
C GLN A 10 -21.05 -6.37 11.70
N ALA A 11 -19.75 -6.08 11.49
CA ALA A 11 -19.34 -4.92 10.69
C ALA A 11 -19.85 -5.01 9.24
N GLN A 12 -19.78 -6.19 8.63
CA GLN A 12 -20.29 -6.44 7.29
C GLN A 12 -21.81 -6.22 7.22
N ARG A 13 -22.57 -6.71 8.21
CA ARG A 13 -24.01 -6.50 8.29
C ARG A 13 -24.36 -5.00 8.28
N VAL A 14 -23.70 -4.21 9.12
CA VAL A 14 -23.91 -2.75 9.17
C VAL A 14 -23.50 -2.08 7.86
N GLU A 15 -22.36 -2.48 7.25
CA GLU A 15 -21.96 -1.96 5.95
C GLU A 15 -22.97 -2.28 4.84
N ASP A 16 -23.56 -3.48 4.84
CA ASP A 16 -24.57 -3.91 3.88
C ASP A 16 -25.90 -3.18 4.08
N ALA A 17 -26.30 -2.88 5.31
CA ALA A 17 -27.41 -1.97 5.57
C ALA A 17 -27.14 -0.55 5.04
N LEU A 18 -25.95 -0.01 5.27
CA LEU A 18 -25.57 1.31 4.75
C LEU A 18 -25.55 1.33 3.21
N ARG A 19 -25.15 0.24 2.54
CA ARG A 19 -25.27 0.10 1.07
C ARG A 19 -26.74 0.15 0.62
N ARG A 20 -27.63 -0.50 1.37
CA ARG A 20 -29.08 -0.54 1.16
C ARG A 20 -29.83 0.74 1.61
N ARG A 21 -29.13 1.80 2.03
CA ARG A 21 -29.69 3.06 2.56
C ARG A 21 -30.40 2.93 3.91
N SER A 22 -30.20 1.84 4.63
CA SER A 22 -30.71 1.69 5.98
C SER A 22 -29.68 2.19 6.98
N CYS A 23 -30.03 3.21 7.76
CA CYS A 23 -29.20 3.74 8.84
C CYS A 23 -29.54 3.15 10.21
N THR A 24 -30.60 2.32 10.31
CA THR A 24 -31.09 1.79 11.59
C THR A 24 -30.06 0.92 12.29
N GLU A 25 -29.44 -0.02 11.57
CA GLU A 25 -28.42 -0.93 12.13
C GLU A 25 -27.16 -0.17 12.54
N ALA A 26 -26.76 0.85 11.76
CA ALA A 26 -25.59 1.68 12.09
C ALA A 26 -25.85 2.56 13.32
N LEU A 27 -27.06 3.13 13.46
CA LEU A 27 -27.46 3.90 14.63
C LEU A 27 -27.59 3.04 15.88
N GLN A 28 -28.10 1.81 15.74
CA GLN A 28 -28.11 0.83 16.82
C GLN A 28 -26.69 0.52 17.28
N TRP A 29 -25.77 0.24 16.35
CA TRP A 29 -24.36 0.03 16.67
C TRP A 29 -23.73 1.25 17.37
N CYS A 30 -24.05 2.47 16.94
CA CYS A 30 -23.60 3.69 17.62
C CYS A 30 -24.13 3.79 19.06
N SER A 31 -25.36 3.33 19.31
CA SER A 31 -25.94 3.33 20.65
C SER A 31 -25.26 2.32 21.59
N GLU A 32 -24.91 1.14 21.06
CA GLU A 32 -24.19 0.09 21.78
C GLU A 32 -22.76 0.53 22.14
N HIS A 33 -22.09 1.28 21.24
CA HIS A 33 -20.69 1.72 21.41
C HIS A 33 -20.54 3.18 21.84
N LYS A 34 -21.61 3.80 22.37
CA LYS A 34 -21.68 5.25 22.62
C LYS A 34 -20.55 5.80 23.50
N SER A 35 -20.19 5.09 24.58
CA SER A 35 -19.14 5.52 25.50
C SER A 35 -17.76 5.55 24.84
N ALA A 36 -17.49 4.59 23.97
CA ALA A 36 -16.23 4.49 23.24
C ALA A 36 -16.16 5.49 22.09
N LEU A 37 -17.27 5.71 21.36
CA LEU A 37 -17.37 6.76 20.34
C LEU A 37 -17.17 8.16 20.91
N ARG A 38 -17.65 8.44 22.13
CA ARG A 38 -17.41 9.72 22.81
C ARG A 38 -15.93 9.95 23.12
N LYS A 39 -15.19 8.91 23.49
CA LYS A 39 -13.73 9.00 23.71
C LYS A 39 -12.99 9.31 22.41
N ASN A 40 -13.41 8.67 21.32
CA ASN A 40 -12.83 8.87 19.99
C ASN A 40 -13.29 10.16 19.29
N LYS A 41 -14.21 10.93 19.91
CA LYS A 41 -14.83 12.15 19.35
C LYS A 41 -15.41 11.93 17.93
N SER A 42 -15.93 10.73 17.66
CA SER A 42 -16.44 10.39 16.34
C SER A 42 -17.75 11.13 16.03
N ALA A 43 -17.82 11.80 14.87
CA ALA A 43 -19.02 12.47 14.37
C ALA A 43 -19.98 11.53 13.62
N LEU A 44 -19.80 10.21 13.73
CA LEU A 44 -20.55 9.21 12.98
C LEU A 44 -22.05 9.25 13.26
N GLU A 45 -22.45 9.37 14.52
CA GLU A 45 -23.86 9.44 14.90
C GLU A 45 -24.54 10.64 14.22
N PHE A 46 -23.90 11.81 14.24
CA PHE A 46 -24.39 12.99 13.54
C PHE A 46 -24.52 12.76 12.04
N GLN A 47 -23.50 12.18 11.39
CA GLN A 47 -23.53 11.89 9.96
C GLN A 47 -24.65 10.90 9.57
N LEU A 48 -24.90 9.89 10.39
CA LEU A 48 -26.00 8.93 10.16
C LEU A 48 -27.37 9.58 10.33
N ARG A 49 -27.56 10.41 11.36
CA ARG A 49 -28.80 11.19 11.56
C ARG A 49 -29.03 12.18 10.42
N LEU A 50 -27.96 12.82 9.93
CA LEU A 50 -28.01 13.70 8.77
C LEU A 50 -28.41 12.93 7.51
N GLN A 51 -27.88 11.71 7.32
CA GLN A 51 -28.24 10.86 6.18
C GLN A 51 -29.72 10.43 6.23
N GLU A 52 -30.26 10.04 7.39
CA GLU A 52 -31.71 9.75 7.52
C GLU A 52 -32.57 10.96 7.17
N TYR A 53 -32.20 12.15 7.66
CA TYR A 53 -32.87 13.40 7.28
C TYR A 53 -32.88 13.59 5.76
N VAL A 54 -31.73 13.39 5.11
CA VAL A 54 -31.62 13.57 3.65
C VAL A 54 -32.46 12.53 2.89
N GLU A 55 -32.54 11.28 3.36
CA GLU A 55 -33.43 10.29 2.74
C GLU A 55 -34.91 10.66 2.92
N LEU A 56 -35.32 11.28 4.03
CA LEU A 56 -36.68 11.82 4.21
C LEU A 56 -36.98 12.98 3.24
N VAL A 57 -36.02 13.89 3.05
CA VAL A 57 -36.14 15.00 2.08
C VAL A 57 -36.24 14.46 0.66
N ARG A 58 -35.45 13.44 0.30
CA ARG A 58 -35.52 12.74 -0.99
C ARG A 58 -36.87 12.08 -1.22
N ALA A 59 -37.46 11.49 -0.18
CA ALA A 59 -38.80 10.91 -0.24
C ALA A 59 -39.93 11.97 -0.26
N ARG A 60 -39.59 13.27 -0.30
CA ARG A 60 -40.51 14.42 -0.26
C ARG A 60 -41.43 14.46 0.98
N LYS A 61 -41.04 13.77 2.06
CA LYS A 61 -41.73 13.83 3.35
C LYS A 61 -41.22 15.00 4.18
N LEU A 62 -41.49 16.22 3.72
CA LEU A 62 -40.88 17.44 4.26
C LEU A 62 -41.26 17.71 5.73
N VAL A 63 -42.50 17.43 6.10
CA VAL A 63 -43.00 17.63 7.47
C VAL A 63 -42.26 16.72 8.45
N ASP A 64 -42.14 15.44 8.10
CA ASP A 64 -41.42 14.43 8.91
C ASP A 64 -39.93 14.77 8.99
N ALA A 65 -39.33 15.22 7.89
CA ALA A 65 -37.93 15.64 7.85
C ALA A 65 -37.65 16.81 8.80
N ILE A 66 -38.53 17.83 8.83
CA ILE A 66 -38.40 18.98 9.73
C ILE A 66 -38.57 18.55 11.19
N ALA A 67 -39.56 17.70 11.48
CA ALA A 67 -39.76 17.17 12.83
C ALA A 67 -38.54 16.35 13.30
N TYR A 68 -37.97 15.53 12.42
CA TYR A 68 -36.77 14.75 12.68
C TYR A 68 -35.54 15.64 12.94
N ALA A 69 -35.33 16.66 12.11
CA ALA A 69 -34.24 17.62 12.27
C ALA A 69 -34.30 18.32 13.64
N LYS A 70 -35.50 18.79 14.04
CA LYS A 70 -35.72 19.42 15.34
C LYS A 70 -35.41 18.48 16.51
N LYS A 71 -35.71 17.19 16.37
CA LYS A 71 -35.52 16.20 17.43
C LYS A 71 -34.06 15.76 17.62
N TYR A 72 -33.34 15.53 16.52
CA TYR A 72 -32.02 14.88 16.57
C TYR A 72 -30.84 15.76 16.14
N LEU A 73 -31.05 16.79 15.30
CA LEU A 73 -29.95 17.63 14.79
C LEU A 73 -29.68 18.85 15.69
N VAL A 74 -30.67 19.32 16.46
CA VAL A 74 -30.53 20.51 17.32
C VAL A 74 -29.46 20.34 18.39
N SER A 75 -29.30 19.14 18.96
CA SER A 75 -28.24 18.86 19.95
C SER A 75 -26.82 18.98 19.40
N TRP A 76 -26.67 18.99 18.08
CA TRP A 76 -25.38 19.11 17.38
C TRP A 76 -25.17 20.48 16.73
N ALA A 77 -26.09 21.44 16.98
CA ALA A 77 -26.06 22.76 16.37
C ALA A 77 -24.76 23.51 16.66
N ASP A 78 -24.28 23.48 17.91
CA ASP A 78 -23.06 24.21 18.29
C ASP A 78 -21.81 23.72 17.56
N ALA A 79 -21.74 22.42 17.25
CA ALA A 79 -20.57 21.81 16.62
C ALA A 79 -20.65 21.76 15.08
N HIS A 80 -21.84 21.56 14.51
CA HIS A 80 -22.03 21.27 13.08
C HIS A 80 -23.03 22.20 12.36
N MET A 81 -23.20 23.44 12.84
CA MET A 81 -24.20 24.38 12.31
C MET A 81 -24.17 24.54 10.78
N LYS A 82 -22.97 24.63 10.18
CA LYS A 82 -22.81 24.83 8.73
C LYS A 82 -23.36 23.65 7.92
N GLU A 83 -23.12 22.43 8.41
CA GLU A 83 -23.59 21.20 7.76
C GLU A 83 -25.12 21.09 7.88
N ILE A 84 -25.67 21.44 9.04
CA ILE A 84 -27.12 21.47 9.27
C ILE A 84 -27.78 22.52 8.37
N GLN A 85 -27.24 23.74 8.27
CA GLN A 85 -27.77 24.78 7.38
C GLN A 85 -27.77 24.35 5.92
N THR A 86 -26.70 23.70 5.46
CA THR A 86 -26.59 23.17 4.09
C THR A 86 -27.65 22.09 3.85
N ALA A 87 -27.84 21.19 4.82
CA ALA A 87 -28.87 20.16 4.74
C ALA A 87 -30.29 20.74 4.77
N MET A 88 -30.57 21.74 5.60
CA MET A 88 -31.86 22.44 5.63
C MET A 88 -32.15 23.15 4.30
N GLY A 89 -31.12 23.64 3.62
CA GLY A 89 -31.23 24.18 2.26
C GLY A 89 -31.77 23.17 1.25
N LEU A 90 -31.57 21.87 1.45
CA LEU A 90 -32.08 20.81 0.57
C LEU A 90 -33.62 20.76 0.52
N LEU A 91 -34.32 21.37 1.47
CA LEU A 91 -35.78 21.50 1.43
C LEU A 91 -36.27 22.37 0.26
N ALA A 92 -35.46 23.36 -0.14
CA ALA A 92 -35.79 24.29 -1.23
C ALA A 92 -35.43 23.74 -2.62
N PHE A 93 -34.57 22.72 -2.69
CA PHE A 93 -34.02 22.19 -3.93
C PHE A 93 -34.61 20.81 -4.28
N SER A 94 -34.58 20.45 -5.56
CA SER A 94 -34.98 19.12 -6.03
C SER A 94 -33.90 18.07 -5.73
N PRO A 95 -34.23 16.78 -5.50
CA PRO A 95 -33.24 15.70 -5.38
C PRO A 95 -32.26 15.62 -6.55
N ASP A 96 -32.66 16.09 -7.74
CA ASP A 96 -31.88 16.07 -8.99
C ASP A 96 -31.09 17.37 -9.22
N THR A 97 -30.83 18.13 -8.16
CA THR A 97 -30.14 19.42 -8.27
C THR A 97 -28.67 19.24 -8.68
N SER A 98 -28.26 19.93 -9.75
CA SER A 98 -26.88 19.95 -10.25
C SER A 98 -25.92 20.83 -9.42
N CYS A 99 -26.42 21.56 -8.42
CA CYS A 99 -25.61 22.41 -7.55
C CYS A 99 -24.75 21.55 -6.60
N LYS A 100 -23.43 21.52 -6.81
CA LYS A 100 -22.47 20.73 -6.03
C LYS A 100 -22.57 20.88 -4.50
N PRO A 101 -22.83 22.08 -3.92
CA PRO A 101 -22.99 22.22 -2.47
C PRO A 101 -24.21 21.48 -1.89
N TYR A 102 -25.24 21.28 -2.72
CA TYR A 102 -26.50 20.61 -2.37
C TYR A 102 -26.61 19.22 -2.99
N MET A 103 -25.57 18.78 -3.71
CA MET A 103 -25.48 17.42 -4.20
C MET A 103 -25.29 16.51 -3.00
N VAL A 104 -26.32 15.71 -2.71
CA VAL A 104 -26.32 14.78 -1.59
C VAL A 104 -25.20 13.75 -1.78
N ARG A 105 -24.09 13.98 -1.09
CA ARG A 105 -23.07 12.95 -0.88
C ARG A 105 -23.62 11.92 0.10
N ARG A 106 -23.45 10.65 -0.24
CA ARG A 106 -23.74 9.54 0.67
C ARG A 106 -22.58 9.43 1.65
N HIS A 107 -22.86 9.75 2.91
CA HIS A 107 -21.87 9.70 3.98
C HIS A 107 -22.21 8.57 4.95
N GLY A 108 -21.19 7.91 5.51
CA GLY A 108 -21.39 6.91 6.56
C GLY A 108 -20.47 5.70 6.46
N ARG A 109 -20.35 5.04 5.28
CA ARG A 109 -19.64 3.74 5.19
C ARG A 109 -18.15 3.84 5.52
N GLY A 110 -17.45 4.82 4.94
CA GLY A 110 -16.02 5.02 5.20
C GLY A 110 -15.74 5.44 6.65
N GLN A 111 -16.59 6.32 7.19
CA GLN A 111 -16.47 6.79 8.57
C GLN A 111 -16.78 5.67 9.58
N PHE A 112 -17.86 4.92 9.36
CA PHE A 112 -18.20 3.73 10.15
C PHE A 112 -17.06 2.72 10.16
N ARG A 113 -16.48 2.42 9.00
CA ARG A 113 -15.35 1.50 8.91
C ARG A 113 -14.15 1.98 9.73
N ALA A 114 -13.78 3.26 9.61
CA ALA A 114 -12.69 3.85 10.37
C ALA A 114 -12.95 3.82 11.88
N ASP A 115 -14.16 4.18 12.32
CA ASP A 115 -14.53 4.17 13.74
C ASP A 115 -14.60 2.74 14.30
N ASN A 116 -15.18 1.80 13.55
CA ASN A 116 -15.23 0.39 13.94
C ASN A 116 -13.82 -0.20 14.08
N TYR A 117 -12.90 0.11 13.16
CA TYR A 117 -11.52 -0.34 13.27
C TYR A 117 -10.78 0.33 14.43
N ALA A 118 -10.96 1.64 14.63
CA ALA A 118 -10.37 2.34 15.76
C ALA A 118 -10.84 1.80 17.11
N LEU A 119 -12.12 1.45 17.24
CA LEU A 119 -12.68 0.86 18.47
C LEU A 119 -12.12 -0.53 18.78
N ASN A 120 -11.88 -1.33 17.74
CA ASN A 120 -11.37 -2.70 17.88
C ASN A 120 -9.85 -2.78 17.77
N SER A 121 -9.14 -1.64 17.83
CA SER A 121 -7.68 -1.55 17.65
C SER A 121 -7.18 -2.21 16.35
N LEU A 122 -8.00 -2.19 15.30
CA LEU A 122 -7.67 -2.72 13.98
C LEU A 122 -7.07 -1.63 13.09
N PRO A 123 -6.09 -1.96 12.23
CA PRO A 123 -5.57 -1.02 11.26
C PRO A 123 -6.59 -0.74 10.14
N ASN A 124 -6.61 0.50 9.64
CA ASN A 124 -7.44 0.88 8.49
C ASN A 124 -7.00 0.25 7.17
N GLN A 125 -5.77 -0.26 7.12
CA GLN A 125 -5.25 -1.03 6.01
C GLN A 125 -5.16 -2.50 6.41
N PRO A 126 -5.55 -3.44 5.53
CA PRO A 126 -5.44 -4.85 5.84
C PRO A 126 -3.98 -5.24 6.04
N LEU A 127 -3.70 -6.03 7.08
CA LEU A 127 -2.34 -6.44 7.43
C LEU A 127 -1.63 -7.14 6.27
N LEU A 128 -2.37 -7.90 5.45
CA LEU A 128 -1.86 -8.54 4.24
C LEU A 128 -1.23 -7.54 3.27
N THR A 129 -1.84 -6.36 3.08
CA THR A 129 -1.27 -5.34 2.20
C THR A 129 0.00 -4.76 2.79
N LEU A 130 0.04 -4.52 4.10
CA LEU A 130 1.22 -4.00 4.77
C LEU A 130 2.39 -4.98 4.71
N THR A 131 2.15 -6.27 4.99
CA THR A 131 3.19 -7.30 4.92
C THR A 131 3.65 -7.57 3.49
N LEU A 132 2.73 -7.54 2.52
CA LEU A 132 3.07 -7.67 1.11
C LEU A 132 3.93 -6.49 0.64
N GLN A 133 3.57 -5.26 0.99
CA GLN A 133 4.38 -4.07 0.67
C GLN A 133 5.75 -4.13 1.35
N ALA A 134 5.82 -4.53 2.62
CA ALA A 134 7.09 -4.71 3.30
C ALA A 134 7.96 -5.76 2.60
N GLY A 135 7.39 -6.92 2.23
CA GLY A 135 8.09 -7.97 1.50
C GLY A 135 8.57 -7.52 0.11
N LEU A 136 7.72 -6.82 -0.64
CA LEU A 136 8.09 -6.25 -1.94
C LEU A 136 9.21 -5.23 -1.80
N SER A 137 9.17 -4.37 -0.78
CA SER A 137 10.23 -3.39 -0.51
C SER A 137 11.57 -4.04 -0.19
N ALA A 138 11.57 -5.20 0.49
CA ALA A 138 12.78 -5.97 0.79
C ALA A 138 13.42 -6.61 -0.47
N LEU A 139 12.61 -6.90 -1.49
CA LEU A 139 13.06 -7.48 -2.77
C LEU A 139 13.39 -6.40 -3.82
N LYS A 140 12.92 -5.17 -3.61
CA LYS A 140 13.00 -4.09 -4.60
C LYS A 140 14.41 -3.51 -4.64
N THR A 141 15.11 -3.74 -5.74
CA THR A 141 16.44 -3.17 -6.01
C THR A 141 16.42 -2.21 -7.19
N GLN A 142 17.45 -1.37 -7.32
CA GLN A 142 17.64 -0.48 -8.48
C GLN A 142 17.77 -1.28 -9.80
N GLN A 143 18.22 -2.54 -9.72
CA GLN A 143 18.41 -3.42 -10.88
C GLN A 143 17.08 -3.84 -11.53
N CYS A 144 15.97 -3.86 -10.76
CA CYS A 144 14.65 -4.21 -11.28
C CYS A 144 14.15 -3.25 -12.38
N TYR A 145 14.66 -2.01 -12.41
CA TYR A 145 14.30 -1.01 -13.40
C TYR A 145 15.18 -1.06 -14.66
N GLN A 146 16.24 -1.87 -14.65
CA GLN A 146 17.12 -2.03 -15.81
C GLN A 146 16.65 -3.24 -16.64
N PRO A 147 16.26 -3.05 -17.91
CA PRO A 147 15.69 -4.14 -18.72
C PRO A 147 16.65 -5.32 -18.91
N ALA A 148 17.97 -5.07 -18.92
CA ALA A 148 18.99 -6.11 -19.04
C ALA A 148 19.16 -7.00 -17.78
N ASN A 149 18.64 -6.55 -16.63
CA ASN A 149 18.83 -7.18 -15.32
C ASN A 149 17.50 -7.62 -14.68
N GLN A 150 16.39 -7.53 -15.41
CA GLN A 150 15.11 -8.05 -14.96
C GLN A 150 15.15 -9.58 -14.84
N ASN A 151 14.62 -10.08 -13.73
CA ASN A 151 14.50 -11.50 -13.48
C ASN A 151 13.03 -11.92 -13.59
N PHE A 152 12.74 -12.92 -14.42
CA PHE A 152 11.39 -13.49 -14.59
C PHE A 152 10.80 -14.02 -13.28
N ASN A 153 11.65 -14.52 -12.37
CA ASN A 153 11.22 -15.04 -11.06
C ASN A 153 11.09 -13.96 -9.98
N CYS A 154 11.36 -12.69 -10.29
CA CYS A 154 11.27 -11.60 -9.32
C CYS A 154 9.87 -10.98 -9.32
N PRO A 155 9.12 -11.01 -8.19
CA PRO A 155 7.77 -10.48 -8.13
C PRO A 155 7.70 -8.96 -8.34
N VAL A 156 8.80 -8.24 -8.06
CA VAL A 156 8.92 -6.80 -8.31
C VAL A 156 9.07 -6.50 -9.80
N CYS A 157 9.74 -7.37 -10.57
CA CYS A 157 9.95 -7.20 -12.01
C CYS A 157 8.69 -7.53 -12.83
N ALA A 158 7.72 -8.24 -12.24
CA ALA A 158 6.45 -8.56 -12.86
C ALA A 158 5.53 -7.33 -12.89
N THR A 159 5.64 -6.52 -13.95
CA THR A 159 4.90 -5.27 -14.13
C THR A 159 3.38 -5.44 -14.18
N ASP A 160 2.91 -6.63 -14.54
CA ASP A 160 1.47 -6.89 -14.75
C ASP A 160 0.75 -7.32 -13.46
N THR A 161 1.51 -7.59 -12.38
CA THR A 161 0.96 -8.08 -11.10
C THR A 161 1.48 -7.26 -9.92
N LEU A 162 2.42 -7.79 -9.15
CA LEU A 162 2.92 -7.20 -7.91
C LEU A 162 3.86 -6.02 -8.14
N GLY A 163 4.46 -5.89 -9.32
CA GLY A 163 5.34 -4.77 -9.67
C GLY A 163 4.65 -3.42 -9.60
N VAL A 164 3.34 -3.36 -9.89
CA VAL A 164 2.53 -2.12 -9.75
C VAL A 164 2.50 -1.64 -8.30
N LEU A 165 2.31 -2.57 -7.36
CA LEU A 165 2.31 -2.26 -5.93
C LEU A 165 3.69 -1.81 -5.43
N ALA A 166 4.76 -2.29 -6.07
CA ALA A 166 6.12 -1.97 -5.71
C ALA A 166 6.60 -0.60 -6.21
N LEU A 167 5.89 0.07 -7.13
CA LEU A 167 6.35 1.30 -7.79
C LEU A 167 6.72 2.41 -6.78
N HIS A 168 5.85 2.67 -5.82
CA HIS A 168 6.01 3.73 -4.81
C HIS A 168 6.71 3.27 -3.53
N LEU A 169 7.17 2.01 -3.48
CA LEU A 169 7.85 1.48 -2.31
C LEU A 169 9.33 1.89 -2.28
N PRO A 170 9.92 2.01 -1.07
CA PRO A 170 11.35 2.25 -0.92
C PRO A 170 12.17 1.06 -1.44
N LEU A 171 13.43 1.33 -1.74
CA LEU A 171 14.40 0.33 -2.18
C LEU A 171 15.06 -0.34 -0.99
N SER A 172 15.38 -1.63 -1.15
CA SER A 172 16.16 -2.35 -0.16
C SER A 172 17.61 -1.84 -0.11
N HIS A 173 18.15 -1.75 1.10
CA HIS A 173 19.56 -1.52 1.33
C HIS A 173 20.25 -2.85 1.58
N HIS A 174 21.06 -3.32 0.63
CA HIS A 174 21.82 -4.56 0.75
C HIS A 174 23.27 -4.24 1.14
N VAL A 175 23.72 -4.77 2.28
CA VAL A 175 25.13 -4.68 2.73
C VAL A 175 25.96 -5.80 2.12
N ASN A 176 25.36 -6.99 1.96
CA ASN A 176 26.01 -8.17 1.42
C ASN A 176 25.28 -8.61 0.15
N SER A 177 26.03 -9.02 -0.87
CA SER A 177 25.49 -9.59 -2.10
C SER A 177 26.17 -10.92 -2.40
N ASN A 178 25.37 -11.91 -2.78
CA ASN A 178 25.86 -13.19 -3.26
C ASN A 178 25.63 -13.25 -4.76
N ILE A 179 26.63 -13.70 -5.50
CA ILE A 179 26.53 -13.83 -6.96
C ILE A 179 25.79 -15.13 -7.26
N VAL A 180 24.80 -15.07 -8.14
CA VAL A 180 24.03 -16.24 -8.60
C VAL A 180 24.22 -16.37 -10.11
N CYS A 181 24.51 -17.59 -10.57
CA CYS A 181 24.73 -17.81 -11.99
C CYS A 181 23.42 -17.68 -12.78
N ARG A 182 23.46 -16.88 -13.85
CA ARG A 182 22.29 -16.62 -14.72
C ARG A 182 21.72 -17.86 -15.41
N ILE A 183 22.52 -18.90 -15.65
CA ILE A 183 22.09 -20.13 -16.34
C ILE A 183 21.66 -21.22 -15.36
N SER A 184 22.50 -21.53 -14.36
CA SER A 184 22.20 -22.63 -13.43
C SER A 184 21.29 -22.20 -12.27
N GLY A 185 21.16 -20.90 -11.99
CA GLY A 185 20.46 -20.38 -10.81
C GLY A 185 21.16 -20.72 -9.48
N GLN A 186 22.35 -21.32 -9.52
CA GLN A 186 23.10 -21.72 -8.34
C GLN A 186 23.91 -20.55 -7.79
N ILE A 187 24.05 -20.51 -6.47
CA ILE A 187 24.92 -19.55 -5.79
C ILE A 187 26.37 -19.86 -6.16
N MET A 188 27.14 -18.80 -6.36
CA MET A 188 28.55 -18.85 -6.68
C MET A 188 29.34 -18.54 -5.42
N ASN A 189 30.10 -19.52 -4.98
CA ASN A 189 30.84 -19.55 -3.72
C ASN A 189 32.23 -20.18 -3.97
N GLU A 190 32.96 -20.51 -2.91
CA GLU A 190 34.27 -21.15 -2.99
C GLU A 190 34.24 -22.47 -3.80
N ASP A 191 33.19 -23.28 -3.64
CA ASP A 191 33.02 -24.55 -4.38
C ASP A 191 32.52 -24.37 -5.84
N ASN A 192 32.01 -23.18 -6.17
CA ASN A 192 31.42 -22.87 -7.47
C ASN A 192 31.77 -21.43 -7.89
N PRO A 193 33.06 -21.15 -8.14
CA PRO A 193 33.54 -19.79 -8.27
C PRO A 193 33.01 -19.07 -9.52
N PRO A 194 33.01 -17.72 -9.52
CA PRO A 194 32.73 -16.91 -10.68
C PRO A 194 33.78 -17.01 -11.78
N MET A 195 33.30 -17.26 -13.00
CA MET A 195 34.10 -17.24 -14.22
C MET A 195 33.56 -16.19 -15.18
N ALA A 196 34.41 -15.26 -15.60
CA ALA A 196 34.08 -14.28 -16.64
C ALA A 196 34.37 -14.87 -18.02
N LEU A 197 33.38 -14.88 -18.91
CA LEU A 197 33.58 -15.25 -20.32
C LEU A 197 33.89 -14.02 -21.18
N PRO A 198 34.47 -14.20 -22.39
CA PRO A 198 34.81 -13.09 -23.31
C PRO A 198 33.62 -12.24 -23.75
N ASN A 199 32.38 -12.72 -23.55
CA ASN A 199 31.16 -11.98 -23.77
C ASN A 199 30.89 -10.90 -22.68
N GLY A 200 31.79 -10.74 -21.71
CA GLY A 200 31.67 -9.78 -20.61
C GLY A 200 30.72 -10.22 -19.50
N MET A 201 30.20 -11.46 -19.54
CA MET A 201 29.24 -11.99 -18.59
C MET A 201 29.89 -13.00 -17.64
N VAL A 202 29.39 -13.08 -16.40
CA VAL A 202 29.91 -13.95 -15.34
C VAL A 202 28.99 -15.14 -15.10
N TYR A 203 29.56 -16.35 -15.07
CA TYR A 203 28.85 -17.61 -14.87
C TYR A 203 29.56 -18.48 -13.84
N SER A 204 28.82 -19.45 -13.27
CA SER A 204 29.39 -20.44 -12.35
C SER A 204 30.34 -21.39 -13.05
N HIS A 205 31.40 -21.82 -12.35
CA HIS A 205 32.32 -22.87 -12.80
C HIS A 205 31.59 -24.09 -13.37
N LYS A 206 30.57 -24.61 -12.68
CA LYS A 206 29.79 -25.79 -13.13
C LYS A 206 29.16 -25.61 -14.53
N VAL A 207 28.67 -24.41 -14.84
CA VAL A 207 28.08 -24.10 -16.15
C VAL A 207 29.18 -23.90 -17.19
N GLY A 208 30.24 -23.18 -16.86
CA GLY A 208 31.31 -22.95 -17.83
C GLY A 208 32.03 -24.23 -18.22
N VAL A 209 32.19 -25.22 -17.32
CA VAL A 209 32.69 -26.56 -17.69
C VAL A 209 31.76 -27.24 -18.70
N THR A 210 30.44 -27.17 -18.48
CA THR A 210 29.44 -27.76 -19.39
C THR A 210 29.41 -27.05 -20.75
N PHE A 211 29.51 -25.73 -20.74
CA PHE A 211 29.55 -24.92 -21.96
C PHE A 211 30.86 -25.15 -22.74
N PHE A 212 31.98 -25.31 -22.04
CA PHE A 212 33.27 -25.61 -22.65
C PHE A 212 33.29 -27.02 -23.26
N LEU A 213 32.72 -28.02 -22.58
CA LEU A 213 32.56 -29.37 -23.12
C LEU A 213 31.61 -29.44 -24.33
N CYS A 214 30.62 -28.55 -24.38
CA CYS A 214 29.65 -28.50 -25.48
C CYS A 214 30.14 -27.69 -26.70
N VAL A 215 30.95 -26.64 -26.48
CA VAL A 215 31.48 -25.76 -27.54
C VAL A 215 32.84 -26.23 -28.06
N CYS A 216 33.70 -26.77 -27.20
CA CYS A 216 34.92 -27.45 -27.58
C CYS A 216 34.70 -28.95 -27.46
N GLY A 217 34.33 -29.59 -28.57
CA GLY A 217 34.47 -31.05 -28.70
C GLY A 217 35.91 -31.50 -28.41
N PRO A 218 36.17 -32.81 -28.24
CA PRO A 218 37.40 -33.37 -27.67
C PRO A 218 38.70 -33.11 -28.45
N GLU A 219 38.68 -32.29 -29.50
CA GLU A 219 39.82 -31.98 -30.36
C GLU A 219 40.13 -30.48 -30.38
N ARG A 220 40.58 -29.92 -29.25
CA ARG A 220 41.56 -28.81 -29.26
C ARG A 220 42.21 -28.63 -27.90
N SER A 221 43.20 -29.47 -27.65
CA SER A 221 44.27 -29.21 -26.71
C SER A 221 45.10 -28.01 -27.17
N SER A 222 45.07 -26.91 -26.41
CA SER A 222 46.18 -25.97 -26.15
C SER A 222 45.65 -24.55 -25.92
N GLY A 223 45.12 -24.29 -24.74
CA GLY A 223 44.84 -22.94 -24.26
C GLY A 223 45.04 -22.94 -22.76
N SER A 224 46.21 -22.47 -22.32
CA SER A 224 46.56 -22.32 -20.90
C SER A 224 45.53 -21.41 -20.23
N TRP A 225 44.74 -21.97 -19.31
CA TRP A 225 43.93 -21.18 -18.40
C TRP A 225 44.85 -20.64 -17.32
N VAL A 226 45.19 -19.36 -17.41
CA VAL A 226 45.87 -18.66 -16.32
C VAL A 226 44.86 -18.56 -15.18
N GLY A 227 45.03 -19.44 -14.18
CA GLY A 227 44.57 -19.17 -12.83
C GLY A 227 45.27 -17.92 -12.34
N GLY A 228 44.64 -16.77 -12.56
CA GLY A 228 45.10 -15.49 -12.04
C GLY A 228 44.90 -15.46 -10.55
N GLY A 229 45.88 -15.98 -9.81
CA GLY A 229 46.15 -15.55 -8.44
C GLY A 229 46.25 -14.04 -8.43
N ALA A 230 45.55 -13.43 -7.49
CA ALA A 230 45.49 -12.00 -7.29
C ALA A 230 46.84 -11.46 -6.83
N GLU A 231 47.68 -11.04 -7.77
CA GLU A 231 48.74 -10.05 -7.53
C GLU A 231 48.76 -9.10 -8.73
N GLY A 232 48.11 -7.95 -8.57
CA GLY A 232 48.00 -6.92 -9.59
C GLY A 232 47.32 -5.70 -9.01
N GLU A 233 48.13 -4.73 -8.59
CA GLU A 233 47.74 -3.46 -8.00
C GLU A 233 46.58 -2.79 -8.76
N VAL A 234 45.42 -2.67 -8.11
CA VAL A 234 44.36 -1.76 -8.57
C VAL A 234 44.72 -0.38 -8.04
N GLY A 235 45.38 0.41 -8.89
CA GLY A 235 45.64 1.82 -8.64
C GLY A 235 44.35 2.56 -8.36
N TRP A 236 44.18 3.03 -7.13
CA TRP A 236 43.20 4.04 -6.77
C TRP A 236 43.56 5.34 -7.48
N GLY A 237 42.86 5.64 -8.57
CA GLY A 237 42.95 6.92 -9.26
C GLY A 237 42.56 8.06 -8.32
N LYS A 238 43.56 8.79 -7.82
CA LYS A 238 43.41 10.11 -7.18
C LYS A 238 42.87 11.11 -8.21
N GLY A 239 41.59 11.45 -8.11
CA GLY A 239 41.04 12.71 -8.62
C GLY A 239 41.03 13.76 -7.51
N ARG A 240 41.84 14.83 -7.68
CA ARG A 240 41.85 16.07 -6.87
C ARG A 240 40.41 16.65 -6.84
N GLY A 241 39.86 17.13 -5.73
CA GLY A 241 40.40 18.13 -4.82
C GLY A 241 39.90 19.51 -5.25
N GLY A 242 38.72 19.91 -4.74
CA GLY A 242 38.14 21.24 -4.94
C GLY A 242 36.70 21.33 -4.44
N GLY A 243 36.51 21.62 -3.16
CA GLY A 243 35.19 21.70 -2.52
C GLY A 243 35.32 22.24 -1.11
N GLU A 244 35.29 23.56 -1.02
CA GLU A 244 35.58 24.40 0.13
C GLU A 244 34.57 24.23 1.28
N SER A 245 35.11 24.23 2.50
CA SER A 245 34.40 24.03 3.75
C SER A 245 33.64 25.29 4.17
N ARG A 246 32.34 25.17 4.47
CA ARG A 246 31.67 26.12 5.36
C ARG A 246 30.73 25.39 6.32
N ARG A 247 31.19 25.31 7.57
CA ARG A 247 30.40 24.98 8.76
C ARG A 247 29.33 26.05 8.94
N GLU A 248 28.09 25.63 9.17
CA GLU A 248 27.09 26.46 9.84
C GLU A 248 26.48 25.64 10.98
N LYS A 249 26.83 26.08 12.19
CA LYS A 249 26.14 25.80 13.45
C LYS A 249 24.95 26.75 13.50
N GLU A 250 23.78 26.27 13.89
CA GLU A 250 22.77 26.98 14.70
C GLU A 250 21.66 25.97 15.03
N ARG A 251 21.46 25.63 16.30
CA ARG A 251 20.58 26.23 17.34
C ARG A 251 19.27 25.47 17.46
#